data_AF-A0A3M1DJ77-F1
#
_entry.id   AF-A0A3M1DJ77-F1
#
_cell.length_a   1.000
_cell.length_b   1.000
_cell.length_c   1.000
_cell.angle_alpha   90.00
_cell.angle_beta   90.00
_cell.angle_gamma   90.00
#
_symmetry.space_group_name_H-M   'P 1'
#
loop_
_entity.id
_entity.type
_entity.pdbx_description
1 polymer ?
#
loop_
_entity_poly.entity_id
_entity_poly.type
_entity_poly.pdbx_seq_one_letter_code
_entity_poly.pdbx_strand_id
1 'polypeptide(L)'
;MSRPVAVDMAIDQANNTWRLIRTGFCSGAWNMALDQALLEAVAEGASGPILRLYRWRPATVTLGYAQRGQGVVNLEACQRRGFDVVRRCTGGRAVLHDREVTYAVIAPTGDGLFPHSVLASYRLIAEALADVYRGLGLEVILADQRHPGVHDDAAGRSACFTAPGQYELLYRGCKLAGCAQKRIPGAFLQHGSLPVDLDLEALYDALDTE
;
A
#
# COMPACT_ATOMS: atom_id res chain seq x y z
N MET A 1 21.23 27.76 20.53
CA MET A 1 20.15 26.94 21.13
C MET A 1 18.83 27.40 20.52
N SER A 2 18.43 26.79 19.41
CA SER A 2 17.20 27.10 18.68
C SER A 2 16.02 26.39 19.33
N ARG A 3 15.00 27.14 19.74
CA ARG A 3 13.75 26.61 20.27
C ARG A 3 12.99 25.89 19.15
N PRO A 4 12.36 24.73 19.42
CA PRO A 4 11.49 24.11 18.43
C PRO A 4 10.27 25.01 18.22
N VAL A 5 9.94 25.25 16.95
CA VAL A 5 8.68 25.88 16.53
C VAL A 5 7.57 24.90 16.87
N ALA A 6 6.77 25.22 17.89
CA ALA A 6 5.54 24.51 18.15
C ALA A 6 4.57 24.82 16.99
N VAL A 7 4.31 23.82 16.16
CA VAL A 7 3.20 23.86 15.21
C VAL A 7 1.95 23.57 16.03
N ASP A 8 1.26 24.64 16.42
CA ASP A 8 0.00 24.57 17.13
C ASP A 8 -1.08 24.09 16.15
N MET A 9 -1.20 22.76 16.00
CA MET A 9 -2.29 22.13 15.26
C MET A 9 -3.50 22.07 16.19
N ALA A 10 -4.30 23.14 16.19
CA ALA A 10 -5.68 23.06 16.67
C ALA A 10 -6.47 22.16 15.72
N ILE A 11 -6.38 20.84 15.93
CA ILE A 11 -7.13 19.84 15.17
C ILE A 11 -8.58 19.91 15.64
N ASP A 12 -9.48 20.27 14.72
CA ASP A 12 -10.93 20.29 14.95
C ASP A 12 -11.42 18.92 15.45
N GLN A 13 -11.94 18.88 16.67
CA GLN A 13 -12.19 17.64 17.42
C GLN A 13 -13.49 16.93 17.03
N ALA A 14 -14.35 17.53 16.20
CA ALA A 14 -15.70 17.01 15.97
C ALA A 14 -15.79 15.73 15.13
N ASN A 15 -14.76 15.39 14.33
CA ASN A 15 -14.77 14.24 13.40
C ASN A 15 -13.48 13.40 13.40
N ASN A 16 -12.75 13.40 14.52
CA ASN A 16 -11.38 12.87 14.57
C ASN A 16 -11.27 11.41 15.08
N THR A 17 -12.39 10.71 15.28
CA THR A 17 -12.37 9.31 15.74
C THR A 17 -12.09 8.37 14.57
N TRP A 18 -10.87 7.83 14.55
CA TRP A 18 -10.47 6.81 13.58
C TRP A 18 -11.17 5.48 13.83
N ARG A 19 -11.64 4.85 12.76
CA ARG A 19 -12.14 3.47 12.79
C ARG A 19 -11.01 2.52 12.49
N LEU A 20 -10.74 1.58 13.41
CA LEU A 20 -9.87 0.45 13.16
C LEU A 20 -10.70 -0.75 12.70
N ILE A 21 -10.51 -1.19 11.46
CA ILE A 21 -11.21 -2.37 10.91
C ILE A 21 -10.20 -3.50 10.72
N ARG A 22 -10.46 -4.66 11.32
CA ARG A 22 -9.65 -5.86 11.17
C ARG A 22 -10.48 -6.97 10.55
N THR A 23 -10.29 -7.23 9.26
CA THR A 23 -11.12 -8.22 8.53
C THR A 23 -10.50 -9.61 8.49
N GLY A 24 -9.24 -9.75 8.89
CA GLY A 24 -8.54 -11.04 8.83
C GLY A 24 -8.36 -11.50 7.39
N PHE A 25 -8.47 -12.82 7.17
CA PHE A 25 -8.32 -13.43 5.85
C PHE A 25 -9.62 -13.37 5.05
N CYS A 26 -9.57 -12.73 3.88
CA CYS A 26 -10.68 -12.69 2.91
C CYS A 26 -10.16 -12.96 1.49
N SER A 27 -11.07 -13.27 0.56
CA SER A 27 -10.72 -13.47 -0.85
C SER A 27 -10.28 -12.16 -1.51
N GLY A 28 -9.59 -12.26 -2.64
CA GLY A 28 -9.11 -11.10 -3.38
C GLY A 28 -10.24 -10.15 -3.76
N ALA A 29 -11.33 -10.71 -4.29
CA ALA A 29 -12.49 -9.94 -4.72
C ALA A 29 -13.17 -9.22 -3.55
N TRP A 30 -13.31 -9.89 -2.40
CA TRP A 30 -13.92 -9.31 -1.21
C TRP A 30 -13.08 -8.15 -0.67
N ASN A 31 -11.76 -8.32 -0.59
CA ASN A 31 -10.86 -7.28 -0.10
C ASN A 31 -10.93 -6.02 -0.95
N MET A 32 -10.92 -6.16 -2.28
CA MET A 32 -11.00 -5.04 -3.21
C MET A 32 -12.37 -4.38 -3.22
N ALA A 33 -13.45 -5.16 -3.11
CA ALA A 33 -14.80 -4.61 -3.01
C ALA A 33 -14.99 -3.80 -1.73
N LEU A 34 -14.49 -4.29 -0.58
CA LEU A 34 -14.60 -3.55 0.67
C LEU A 34 -13.75 -2.27 0.64
N ASP A 35 -12.52 -2.31 0.12
CA ASP A 35 -11.68 -1.11 0.01
C ASP A 35 -12.36 -0.01 -0.83
N GLN A 36 -13.01 -0.39 -1.93
CA GLN A 36 -13.78 0.53 -2.75
C GLN A 36 -15.00 1.10 -2.00
N ALA A 37 -15.79 0.24 -1.34
CA ALA A 37 -16.99 0.68 -0.61
C ALA A 37 -16.64 1.61 0.58
N LEU A 38 -15.53 1.34 1.28
CA LEU A 38 -15.06 2.20 2.36
C LEU A 38 -14.57 3.55 1.85
N LEU A 39 -13.90 3.59 0.69
CA LEU A 39 -13.49 4.83 0.05
C LEU A 39 -14.70 5.71 -0.30
N GLU A 40 -15.73 5.10 -0.89
CA GLU A 40 -17.00 5.78 -1.23
C GLU A 40 -17.69 6.32 0.02
N ALA A 41 -17.83 5.49 1.06
CA ALA A 41 -18.47 5.90 2.32
C ALA A 41 -17.75 7.07 3.01
N VAL A 42 -16.42 7.13 2.95
CA VAL A 42 -15.65 8.26 3.49
C VAL A 42 -15.80 9.50 2.61
N ALA A 43 -15.80 9.36 1.29
CA ALA A 43 -15.99 10.48 0.36
C ALA A 43 -17.37 11.13 0.51
N GLU A 44 -18.40 10.34 0.78
CA GLU A 44 -19.78 10.79 1.00
C GLU A 44 -20.03 11.33 2.42
N GLY A 45 -19.03 11.26 3.30
CA GLY A 45 -19.17 11.66 4.71
C GLY A 45 -20.00 10.69 5.55
N ALA A 46 -20.36 9.52 5.02
CA ALA A 46 -21.07 8.45 5.74
C ALA A 46 -20.16 7.70 6.72
N SER A 47 -18.85 7.87 6.63
CA SER A 47 -17.86 7.36 7.59
C SER A 47 -16.75 8.38 7.86
N GLY A 48 -16.27 8.41 9.11
CA GLY A 48 -14.99 9.03 9.46
C GLY A 48 -13.78 8.25 8.92
N PRO A 49 -12.54 8.73 9.17
CA PRO A 49 -11.32 8.11 8.67
C PRO A 49 -11.11 6.68 9.19
N ILE A 50 -10.45 5.86 8.39
CA ILE A 50 -10.35 4.42 8.60
C ILE A 50 -8.89 3.97 8.45
N LEU A 51 -8.42 3.19 9.42
CA LEU A 51 -7.29 2.30 9.27
C LEU A 51 -7.84 0.87 9.19
N ARG A 52 -7.64 0.22 8.05
CA ARG A 52 -8.02 -1.18 7.85
C ARG A 52 -6.77 -2.06 7.80
N LEU A 53 -6.82 -3.21 8.47
CA LEU A 53 -5.79 -4.25 8.45
C LEU A 53 -6.41 -5.58 8.01
N TYR A 54 -5.81 -6.25 7.04
CA TYR A 54 -6.37 -7.47 6.45
C TYR A 54 -5.31 -8.40 5.86
N ARG A 55 -5.75 -9.58 5.45
CA ARG A 55 -4.94 -10.65 4.84
C ARG A 55 -5.71 -11.30 3.69
N TRP A 56 -5.02 -12.13 2.93
CA TRP A 56 -5.53 -12.73 1.69
C TRP A 56 -5.65 -14.24 1.83
N ARG A 57 -6.82 -14.78 1.46
CA ARG A 57 -7.02 -16.22 1.32
C ARG A 57 -8.09 -16.51 0.26
N PRO A 58 -7.75 -17.19 -0.85
CA PRO A 58 -6.40 -17.70 -1.18
C PRO A 58 -5.38 -16.57 -1.42
N ALA A 59 -4.10 -16.92 -1.57
CA ALA A 59 -3.11 -15.96 -2.07
C ALA A 59 -3.61 -15.34 -3.38
N THR A 60 -3.36 -14.06 -3.57
CA THR A 60 -4.04 -13.26 -4.60
C THR A 60 -3.04 -12.41 -5.36
N VAL A 61 -3.06 -12.48 -6.69
CA VAL A 61 -2.41 -11.49 -7.55
C VAL A 61 -3.38 -10.32 -7.77
N THR A 62 -2.95 -9.11 -7.43
CA THR A 62 -3.67 -7.89 -7.78
C THR A 62 -3.02 -7.18 -8.96
N LEU A 63 -3.80 -6.87 -9.99
CA LEU A 63 -3.43 -6.04 -11.13
C LEU A 63 -3.72 -4.57 -10.82
N GLY A 64 -2.82 -3.67 -11.20
CA GLY A 64 -3.09 -2.22 -11.10
C GLY A 64 -4.22 -1.78 -12.01
N TYR A 65 -4.92 -0.71 -11.64
CA TYR A 65 -6.10 -0.19 -12.35
C TYR A 65 -5.91 -0.09 -13.87
N ALA A 66 -4.82 0.55 -14.31
CA ALA A 66 -4.54 0.77 -15.74
C ALA A 66 -3.71 -0.34 -16.39
N GLN A 67 -3.29 -1.36 -15.64
CA GLN A 67 -2.36 -2.37 -16.12
C GLN A 67 -3.05 -3.32 -17.11
N ARG A 68 -2.59 -3.29 -18.36
CA ARG A 68 -3.12 -4.06 -19.49
C ARG A 68 -1.97 -4.78 -20.19
N GLY A 69 -2.29 -5.84 -20.93
CA GLY A 69 -1.32 -6.62 -21.70
C GLY A 69 -1.39 -8.10 -21.37
N GLN A 70 -1.08 -8.92 -22.37
CA GLN A 70 -0.66 -10.31 -22.15
C GLN A 70 0.74 -10.28 -21.49
N GLY A 71 1.09 -11.29 -20.69
CA GLY A 71 2.42 -11.38 -20.08
C GLY A 71 2.64 -10.50 -18.84
N VAL A 72 1.57 -10.13 -18.11
CA VAL A 72 1.69 -9.41 -16.83
C VAL A 72 1.51 -10.34 -15.63
N VAL A 73 0.72 -11.40 -15.84
CA VAL A 73 0.37 -12.41 -14.85
C VAL A 73 0.29 -13.71 -15.60
N ASN A 74 0.98 -14.71 -15.06
CA ASN A 74 0.88 -16.07 -15.54
C ASN A 74 -0.41 -16.69 -14.98
N LEU A 75 -1.50 -16.57 -15.75
CA LEU A 75 -2.82 -17.05 -15.34
C LEU A 75 -2.84 -18.56 -15.14
N GLU A 76 -2.06 -19.31 -15.91
CA GLU A 76 -1.96 -20.77 -15.76
C GLU A 76 -1.28 -21.14 -14.45
N ALA A 77 -0.18 -20.48 -14.09
CA ALA A 77 0.49 -20.68 -12.81
C ALA A 77 -0.43 -20.30 -11.64
N CYS A 78 -1.13 -19.16 -11.73
CA CYS A 78 -2.11 -18.76 -10.75
C CYS A 78 -3.19 -19.82 -10.56
N GLN A 79 -3.73 -20.37 -11.66
CA GLN A 79 -4.73 -21.43 -11.60
C GLN A 79 -4.19 -22.71 -10.96
N ARG A 80 -2.98 -23.15 -11.33
CA ARG A 80 -2.33 -24.35 -10.75
C ARG A 80 -2.08 -24.20 -9.25
N ARG A 81 -1.68 -23.00 -8.80
CA ARG A 81 -1.40 -22.69 -7.38
C ARG A 81 -2.67 -22.34 -6.58
N GLY A 82 -3.81 -22.19 -7.24
CA GLY A 82 -5.07 -21.80 -6.61
C GLY A 82 -5.09 -20.33 -6.18
N PHE A 83 -4.35 -19.46 -6.87
CA PHE A 83 -4.31 -18.03 -6.60
C PHE A 83 -5.48 -17.30 -7.26
N ASP A 84 -6.09 -16.38 -6.52
CA ASP A 84 -7.03 -15.43 -7.11
C ASP A 84 -6.27 -14.42 -7.99
N VAL A 85 -6.90 -13.95 -9.06
CA VAL A 85 -6.38 -12.83 -9.86
C VAL A 85 -7.46 -11.76 -9.94
N VAL A 86 -7.20 -10.59 -9.36
CA VAL A 86 -8.16 -9.48 -9.27
C VAL A 86 -7.54 -8.16 -9.70
N ARG A 87 -8.36 -7.13 -9.90
CA ARG A 87 -7.90 -5.78 -10.21
C ARG A 87 -8.26 -4.83 -9.07
N ARG A 88 -7.29 -4.02 -8.66
CA ARG A 88 -7.49 -3.02 -7.61
C ARG A 88 -7.87 -1.65 -8.19
N CYS A 89 -8.54 -0.82 -7.39
CA CYS A 89 -8.96 0.53 -7.78
C CYS A 89 -7.79 1.52 -7.89
N THR A 90 -6.65 1.20 -7.27
CA THR A 90 -5.40 1.98 -7.32
C THR A 90 -4.54 1.60 -8.54
N GLY A 91 -3.60 2.46 -8.93
CA GLY A 91 -2.59 2.15 -9.94
C GLY A 91 -1.49 1.18 -9.49
N GLY A 92 -0.35 1.20 -10.19
CA GLY A 92 0.85 0.40 -9.90
C GLY A 92 0.94 -0.90 -10.71
N ARG A 93 1.99 -1.70 -10.45
CA ARG A 93 2.27 -2.99 -11.10
C ARG A 93 1.59 -4.16 -10.40
N ALA A 94 1.67 -5.35 -10.98
CA ALA A 94 1.08 -6.54 -10.38
C ALA A 94 1.80 -6.88 -9.07
N VAL A 95 1.05 -7.38 -8.08
CA VAL A 95 1.58 -7.77 -6.76
C VAL A 95 0.95 -9.09 -6.37
N LEU A 96 1.76 -10.07 -5.98
CA LEU A 96 1.29 -11.28 -5.31
C LEU A 96 1.17 -10.99 -3.80
N HIS A 97 -0.03 -11.18 -3.26
CA HIS A 97 -0.32 -11.09 -1.84
C HIS A 97 -0.50 -12.50 -1.26
N ASP A 98 0.36 -12.87 -0.31
CA ASP A 98 0.31 -14.19 0.34
C ASP A 98 0.63 -14.08 1.84
N ARG A 99 1.92 -14.17 2.21
CA ARG A 99 2.39 -14.14 3.61
C ARG A 99 2.63 -12.72 4.10
N GLU A 100 1.57 -11.92 4.10
CA GLU A 100 1.62 -10.52 4.47
C GLU A 100 0.49 -10.08 5.43
N VAL A 101 0.67 -8.89 5.98
CA VAL A 101 -0.42 -8.04 6.47
C VAL A 101 -0.57 -6.88 5.49
N THR A 102 -1.80 -6.60 5.06
CA THR A 102 -2.10 -5.45 4.21
C THR A 102 -2.78 -4.38 5.04
N TYR A 103 -2.34 -3.14 4.87
CA TYR A 103 -3.01 -1.99 5.44
C TYR A 103 -3.76 -1.21 4.36
N ALA A 104 -4.83 -0.54 4.74
CA ALA A 104 -5.43 0.54 3.97
C ALA A 104 -5.73 1.74 4.89
N VAL A 105 -5.25 2.92 4.51
CA VAL A 105 -5.60 4.21 5.11
C VAL A 105 -6.59 4.88 4.18
N ILE A 106 -7.77 5.20 4.71
CA ILE A 106 -8.86 5.83 3.97
C ILE A 106 -9.32 7.04 4.76
N ALA A 107 -9.21 8.23 4.19
CA ALA A 107 -9.54 9.45 4.90
C ALA A 107 -9.98 10.57 3.95
N PRO A 108 -10.71 11.57 4.48
CA PRO A 108 -11.02 12.78 3.74
C PRO A 108 -9.74 13.52 3.31
N THR A 109 -9.79 14.20 2.16
CA THR A 109 -8.72 15.11 1.70
C THR A 109 -9.16 16.56 1.88
N GLY A 110 -8.30 17.42 2.42
CA GLY A 110 -8.62 18.84 2.58
C GLY A 110 -7.76 19.51 3.64
N ASP A 111 -8.38 20.40 4.42
CA ASP A 111 -7.73 21.17 5.49
C ASP A 111 -7.49 20.37 6.78
N GLY A 112 -7.79 19.06 6.76
CA GLY A 112 -7.55 18.14 7.88
C GLY A 112 -6.15 17.52 7.89
N LEU A 113 -6.00 16.37 8.56
CA LEU A 113 -4.72 15.65 8.68
C LEU A 113 -4.08 15.33 7.32
N PHE A 114 -4.90 15.00 6.32
CA PHE A 114 -4.42 14.68 4.99
C PHE A 114 -4.70 15.80 4.00
N PRO A 115 -3.65 16.48 3.49
CA PRO A 115 -3.82 17.53 2.52
C PRO A 115 -4.22 16.99 1.14
N HIS A 116 -4.58 17.90 0.24
CA HIS A 116 -4.86 17.58 -1.16
C HIS A 116 -3.64 17.00 -1.90
N SER A 117 -2.42 17.26 -1.41
CA SER A 117 -1.19 16.74 -2.00
C SER A 117 -1.06 15.22 -1.82
N VAL A 118 -0.93 14.53 -2.95
CA VAL A 118 -0.65 13.09 -3.01
C VAL A 118 0.61 12.75 -2.20
N LEU A 119 1.71 13.44 -2.49
CA LEU A 119 3.02 13.17 -1.89
C LEU A 119 3.02 13.41 -0.37
N ALA A 120 2.28 14.41 0.11
CA ALA A 120 2.19 14.67 1.54
C ALA A 120 1.46 13.55 2.29
N SER A 121 0.39 12.97 1.71
CA SER A 121 -0.26 11.79 2.30
C SER A 121 0.65 10.57 2.31
N TYR A 122 1.39 10.34 1.22
CA TYR A 122 2.40 9.27 1.17
C TYR A 122 3.43 9.43 2.28
N ARG A 123 3.98 10.63 2.45
CA ARG A 123 4.95 10.93 3.50
C ARG A 123 4.40 10.66 4.89
N LEU A 124 3.22 11.17 5.22
CA LEU A 124 2.60 10.99 6.54
C LEU A 124 2.40 9.50 6.88
N ILE A 125 1.91 8.72 5.91
CA ILE A 125 1.70 7.27 6.10
C ILE A 125 3.04 6.55 6.23
N ALA A 126 4.03 6.93 5.41
CA ALA A 126 5.35 6.32 5.45
C ALA A 126 6.09 6.62 6.77
N GLU A 127 5.97 7.84 7.31
CA GLU A 127 6.49 8.21 8.63
C GLU A 127 5.85 7.35 9.74
N ALA A 128 4.52 7.20 9.73
CA ALA A 128 3.83 6.35 10.70
C ALA A 128 4.25 4.88 10.62
N LEU A 129 4.39 4.34 9.41
CA LEU A 129 4.91 2.98 9.20
C LEU A 129 6.38 2.85 9.62
N ALA A 130 7.20 3.88 9.41
CA ALA A 130 8.59 3.89 9.88
C ALA A 130 8.66 3.71 11.39
N ASP A 131 7.80 4.42 12.13
CA ASP A 131 7.75 4.31 13.59
C ASP A 131 7.29 2.93 14.06
N VAL A 132 6.33 2.30 13.35
CA VAL A 132 5.95 0.91 13.60
C VAL A 132 7.15 -0.03 13.44
N TYR A 133 7.88 0.08 12.33
CA TYR A 133 9.05 -0.78 12.08
C TYR A 133 10.19 -0.54 13.09
N ARG A 134 10.45 0.71 13.47
CA ARG A 134 11.42 1.04 14.54
C ARG A 134 11.01 0.45 15.87
N GLY A 135 9.72 0.50 16.21
CA GLY A 135 9.16 -0.15 17.40
C GLY A 135 9.33 -1.68 17.41
N LEU A 136 9.43 -2.29 16.22
CA LEU A 136 9.75 -3.71 16.04
C LEU A 136 11.27 -4.00 16.02
N GLY A 137 12.12 -2.98 16.23
CA GLY A 137 13.57 -3.11 16.24
C GLY A 137 14.22 -3.10 14.84
N LEU A 138 13.50 -2.66 13.81
CA LEU A 138 14.03 -2.55 12.45
C LEU A 138 14.48 -1.11 12.15
N GLU A 139 15.75 -0.95 11.78
CA GLU A 139 16.30 0.32 11.32
C GLU A 139 15.87 0.60 9.88
N VAL A 140 14.83 1.43 9.73
CA VAL A 140 14.26 1.79 8.44
C VAL A 140 14.57 3.23 8.03
N ILE A 141 14.80 3.42 6.73
CA ILE A 141 15.10 4.70 6.10
C ILE A 141 13.93 5.07 5.17
N LEU A 142 13.47 6.31 5.26
CA LEU A 142 12.57 6.89 4.27
C LEU A 142 13.40 7.44 3.12
N ALA A 143 13.14 6.97 1.90
CA ALA A 143 13.79 7.50 0.71
C ALA A 143 13.36 8.95 0.46
N ASP A 144 14.31 9.88 0.56
CA ASP A 144 14.08 11.33 0.41
C ASP A 144 14.07 11.78 -1.07
N GLN A 145 14.61 10.94 -1.96
CA GLN A 145 14.70 11.13 -3.41
C GLN A 145 14.45 9.80 -4.13
N ARG A 146 14.09 9.85 -5.42
CA ARG A 146 14.10 8.66 -6.28
C ARG A 146 15.55 8.19 -6.41
N HIS A 147 15.91 7.06 -5.79
CA HIS A 147 17.26 6.51 -5.98
C HIS A 147 17.29 5.65 -7.26
N PRO A 148 18.39 5.67 -8.03
CA PRO A 148 18.65 4.62 -9.02
C PRO A 148 18.74 3.28 -8.28
N GLY A 149 17.97 2.28 -8.69
CA GLY A 149 18.02 0.95 -8.09
C GLY A 149 19.40 0.30 -8.17
N VAL A 150 19.70 -0.57 -7.22
CA VAL A 150 21.02 -1.22 -7.07
C VAL A 150 21.10 -2.60 -7.76
N HIS A 151 20.11 -3.01 -8.56
CA HIS A 151 20.09 -4.34 -9.19
C HIS A 151 19.57 -4.27 -10.64
N ASP A 152 20.44 -4.58 -11.62
CA ASP A 152 20.20 -4.55 -13.08
C ASP A 152 20.05 -5.97 -13.68
N ASP A 153 19.55 -6.90 -12.87
CA ASP A 153 19.16 -8.24 -13.27
C ASP A 153 17.67 -8.29 -13.65
N ALA A 154 17.30 -9.19 -14.58
CA ALA A 154 15.95 -9.28 -15.16
C ALA A 154 14.85 -9.43 -14.08
N ALA A 155 15.16 -10.12 -12.97
CA ALA A 155 14.31 -10.25 -11.79
C ALA A 155 14.04 -8.92 -11.07
N GLY A 156 14.96 -7.97 -11.16
CA GLY A 156 14.79 -6.62 -10.65
C GLY A 156 13.76 -5.83 -11.47
N ARG A 157 13.74 -5.98 -12.80
CA ARG A 157 12.91 -5.14 -13.67
C ARG A 157 11.41 -5.42 -13.53
N SER A 158 11.03 -6.62 -13.14
CA SER A 158 9.63 -7.08 -13.05
C SER A 158 8.95 -6.72 -11.72
N ALA A 159 9.69 -6.78 -10.62
CA ALA A 159 9.17 -6.56 -9.28
C ALA A 159 9.11 -5.06 -8.96
N CYS A 160 8.09 -4.61 -8.25
CA CYS A 160 7.88 -3.21 -7.83
C CYS A 160 8.95 -2.66 -6.84
N PHE A 161 10.16 -3.22 -6.84
CA PHE A 161 11.23 -3.11 -5.84
C PHE A 161 12.53 -2.46 -6.36
N THR A 162 12.63 -2.08 -7.64
CA THR A 162 13.91 -1.68 -8.29
C THR A 162 14.15 -0.21 -8.54
N ALA A 163 13.27 0.69 -8.13
CA ALA A 163 13.61 2.10 -8.06
C ALA A 163 12.71 2.73 -7.00
N PRO A 164 13.25 3.05 -5.80
CA PRO A 164 12.39 3.55 -4.76
C PRO A 164 11.76 4.87 -5.19
N GLY A 165 10.43 4.90 -5.19
CA GLY A 165 9.68 6.15 -5.21
C GLY A 165 10.01 7.00 -4.00
N GLN A 166 9.71 8.30 -4.08
CA GLN A 166 9.77 9.19 -2.92
C GLN A 166 8.89 8.63 -1.81
N TYR A 167 9.42 8.63 -0.57
CA TYR A 167 8.76 8.10 0.64
C TYR A 167 8.56 6.58 0.68
N GLU A 168 9.36 5.82 -0.08
CA GLU A 168 9.45 4.38 0.13
C GLU A 168 10.28 4.04 1.38
N LEU A 169 9.84 3.02 2.11
CA LEU A 169 10.52 2.50 3.28
C LEU A 169 11.55 1.45 2.88
N LEU A 170 12.81 1.70 3.25
CA LEU A 170 13.95 0.84 2.97
C LEU A 170 14.48 0.22 4.27
N TYR A 171 14.82 -1.06 4.22
CA TYR A 171 15.59 -1.76 5.24
C TYR A 171 16.79 -2.43 4.58
N ARG A 172 18.00 -2.10 5.04
CA ARG A 172 19.27 -2.57 4.43
C ARG A 172 19.34 -2.32 2.91
N GLY A 173 18.76 -1.22 2.44
CA GLY A 173 18.70 -0.86 1.01
C GLY A 173 17.60 -1.57 0.21
N CYS A 174 16.88 -2.52 0.81
CA CYS A 174 15.76 -3.21 0.18
C CYS A 174 14.43 -2.56 0.56
N LYS A 175 13.52 -2.43 -0.40
CA LYS A 175 12.18 -1.91 -0.14
C LYS A 175 11.37 -2.88 0.71
N LEU A 176 10.83 -2.39 1.82
CA LEU A 176 10.01 -3.17 2.76
C LEU A 176 8.56 -3.29 2.34
N ALA A 177 7.99 -2.24 1.76
CA ALA A 177 6.56 -2.13 1.51
C ALA A 177 6.29 -1.43 0.18
N GLY A 178 5.44 -2.02 -0.65
CA GLY A 178 4.84 -1.37 -1.80
C GLY A 178 3.46 -0.84 -1.45
N CYS A 179 3.16 0.40 -1.83
CA CYS A 179 1.81 0.96 -1.66
C CYS A 179 1.35 1.71 -2.91
N ALA A 180 0.03 1.85 -3.03
CA ALA A 180 -0.61 2.56 -4.12
C ALA A 180 -1.78 3.37 -3.57
N GLN A 181 -2.05 4.52 -4.19
CA GLN A 181 -3.10 5.42 -3.75
C GLN A 181 -4.11 5.67 -4.88
N LYS A 182 -5.39 5.77 -4.51
CA LYS A 182 -6.49 6.27 -5.33
C LYS A 182 -7.08 7.51 -4.63
N ARG A 183 -7.39 8.53 -5.41
CA ARG A 183 -8.12 9.72 -4.96
C ARG A 183 -9.42 9.86 -5.74
N ILE A 184 -10.47 10.24 -5.03
CA ILE A 184 -11.76 10.68 -5.58
C ILE A 184 -12.11 12.01 -4.93
N PRO A 185 -13.09 12.78 -5.45
CA PRO A 185 -13.52 14.00 -4.77
C PRO A 185 -13.85 13.73 -3.30
N GLY A 186 -13.24 14.50 -2.40
CA GLY A 186 -13.49 14.41 -0.95
C GLY A 186 -12.64 13.41 -0.18
N ALA A 187 -12.06 12.36 -0.80
CA ALA A 187 -11.32 11.33 -0.06
C ALA A 187 -10.22 10.63 -0.85
N PHE A 188 -9.37 9.89 -0.14
CA PHE A 188 -8.37 9.00 -0.72
C PHE A 188 -8.35 7.64 -0.02
N LEU A 189 -7.83 6.65 -0.73
CA LEU A 189 -7.45 5.35 -0.22
C LEU A 189 -5.98 5.10 -0.59
N GLN A 190 -5.15 4.82 0.40
CA GLN A 190 -3.80 4.28 0.20
C GLN A 190 -3.70 2.93 0.88
N HIS A 191 -3.41 1.89 0.11
CA HIS A 191 -3.15 0.55 0.64
C HIS A 191 -1.75 0.08 0.29
N GLY A 192 -1.21 -0.80 1.12
CA GLY A 192 0.12 -1.36 0.92
C GLY A 192 0.31 -2.71 1.61
N SER A 193 1.20 -3.49 1.03
CA SER A 193 1.63 -4.77 1.56
C SER A 193 2.76 -4.56 2.58
N LEU A 194 2.66 -5.25 3.72
CA LEU A 194 3.71 -5.41 4.72
C LEU A 194 4.05 -6.91 4.77
N PRO A 195 5.01 -7.39 3.96
CA PRO A 195 5.41 -8.79 3.93
C PRO A 195 5.97 -9.23 5.27
N VAL A 196 5.54 -10.40 5.72
CA VAL A 196 6.12 -11.10 6.88
C VAL A 196 7.08 -12.18 6.41
N ASP A 197 6.77 -12.79 5.26
CA ASP A 197 7.57 -13.79 4.58
C ASP A 197 7.31 -13.68 3.07
N LEU A 198 8.23 -14.17 2.25
CA LEU A 198 8.20 -14.07 0.79
C LEU A 198 8.55 -15.42 0.16
N ASP A 199 7.56 -16.04 -0.50
CA ASP A 199 7.79 -17.17 -1.39
C ASP A 199 8.18 -16.64 -2.77
N LEU A 200 9.50 -16.54 -3.00
CA LEU A 200 10.04 -16.03 -4.26
C LEU A 200 9.68 -16.91 -5.45
N GLU A 201 9.58 -18.23 -5.27
CA GLU A 201 9.21 -19.13 -6.36
C GLU A 201 7.77 -18.88 -6.78
N ALA A 202 6.84 -18.81 -5.83
CA ALA A 202 5.45 -18.46 -6.10
C ALA A 202 5.31 -17.07 -6.73
N LEU A 203 6.12 -16.09 -6.28
CA LEU A 203 6.14 -14.74 -6.84
C LEU A 203 6.56 -14.74 -8.31
N TYR A 204 7.69 -15.38 -8.64
CA TYR A 204 8.20 -15.45 -10.01
C TYR A 204 7.33 -16.31 -10.94
N ASP A 205 6.71 -17.36 -10.42
CA ASP A 205 5.81 -18.20 -11.21
C ASP A 205 4.49 -17.45 -11.51
N ALA A 206 3.97 -16.65 -10.58
CA ALA A 206 2.69 -15.96 -10.73
C ALA A 206 2.77 -14.63 -11.50
N LEU A 207 3.87 -13.89 -11.35
CA LEU A 207 4.09 -12.62 -12.04
C LEU A 207 5.00 -12.89 -13.24
N ASP A 208 4.53 -12.64 -14.46
CA ASP A 208 5.37 -12.75 -15.63
C ASP A 208 6.50 -11.71 -15.53
N THR A 209 7.73 -12.20 -15.37
CA THR A 209 8.92 -11.38 -15.21
C THR A 209 9.83 -11.37 -16.44
N GLU A 210 9.32 -11.81 -17.59
CA GLU A 210 10.07 -11.78 -18.86
C GLU A 210 10.47 -10.37 -19.30
#